data_AF-A0A828RZ61-F1
#
_entry.id   AF-A0A828RZ61-F1
#
_cell.length_a   1.000
_cell.length_b   1.000
_cell.length_c   1.000
_cell.angle_alpha   90.00
_cell.angle_beta   90.00
_cell.angle_gamma   90.00
#
_symmetry.space_group_name_H-M   'P 1'
#
loop_
_entity.id
_entity.type
_entity.pdbx_description
1 polymer ?
#
loop_
_entity_poly.entity_id
_entity_poly.type
_entity_poly.pdbx_seq_one_letter_code
_entity_poly.pdbx_strand_id
1 'polypeptide(L)'
;MKRQVVKASEQVVIEYSEELVRFMGLNLAKDFWWMKPFYGTSFEQLPSRVQFLIGEYENELGESRYLVVIPCVDQDQLGELVVEVNHLVIRSVLPSTNDEAIIGVAISDCLEIEDGIREAVTILASEIEGFNLRETKSVPTYYDYLGWCTWDVFYREVSEAGVMEALDVFKERGVKPYYMILDDGWQDVKDELYLNDIYENEKFPSGLKTLVQKAKEEYGISVFGIWHALQGYWGGINPEGRLGKKYTLIENKDVKESEFATYFTNHTYYICKDDCETFYDEFYAYLKMCGIDYVKVDSQGNLLHLCEQEQNPTAVMSSYQRALKIAGNEYLNGDVLYCMSNSTEVIYNTSEFIGWRNSDDFFPKEPIGIQLEHYYMNTLNNIFTSTFVCPDWDMFQTNHPQGEFHAMVRAISGGPIYICDHPKNMDTNLLSRLMIRGNELLRFNQPARPTSDCYLSDAKTSTILLKTHNYGEFGSTIFAVHLNKDARIIKEVVTGDICFTPDLGEVALGKLEIVLNYGEYAYVSRAVRREMVTPLGLVHKFNSYLAIESVVESENEMILKVKGEGAFAFYAEESCLITLLTVNGETRVFEIDNHLLQVELSEATSVIKLNWK
;
A
#
# COMPACT_ATOMS: atom_id res chain seq x y z
N MET A 1 24.27 -21.11 -1.78
CA MET A 1 25.30 -20.09 -2.16
C MET A 1 25.41 -19.08 -1.00
N LYS A 2 26.59 -18.48 -0.74
CA LYS A 2 26.83 -17.65 0.46
C LYS A 2 25.96 -16.40 0.46
N ARG A 3 25.36 -16.09 1.63
CA ARG A 3 24.80 -14.78 1.96
C ARG A 3 25.83 -13.71 1.62
N GLN A 4 25.59 -12.92 0.59
CA GLN A 4 26.61 -12.04 0.05
C GLN A 4 25.98 -10.84 -0.64
N VAL A 5 26.60 -9.67 -0.45
CA VAL A 5 26.50 -8.56 -1.40
C VAL A 5 27.66 -8.64 -2.35
N VAL A 6 27.37 -8.75 -3.64
CA VAL A 6 28.39 -8.61 -4.68
C VAL A 6 28.25 -7.21 -5.27
N LYS A 7 29.34 -6.44 -5.21
CA LYS A 7 29.42 -5.06 -5.69
C LYS A 7 30.31 -5.03 -6.93
N ALA A 8 29.86 -4.41 -8.01
CA ALA A 8 30.69 -4.16 -9.20
C ALA A 8 30.30 -2.83 -9.85
N SER A 9 31.17 -2.25 -10.68
CA SER A 9 30.89 -1.01 -11.41
C SER A 9 30.18 -1.24 -12.75
N GLU A 10 30.28 -2.44 -13.33
CA GLU A 10 29.76 -2.72 -14.68
C GLU A 10 28.86 -3.97 -14.74
N GLN A 11 29.33 -5.11 -14.21
CA GLN A 11 28.59 -6.37 -14.27
C GLN A 11 28.89 -7.26 -13.05
N VAL A 12 27.85 -7.91 -12.54
CA VAL A 12 27.91 -9.00 -11.56
C VAL A 12 27.35 -10.27 -12.21
N VAL A 13 28.17 -11.31 -12.34
CA VAL A 13 27.71 -12.64 -12.77
C VAL A 13 27.48 -13.50 -11.54
N ILE A 14 26.27 -14.03 -11.40
CA ILE A 14 25.91 -14.96 -10.34
C ILE A 14 25.80 -16.33 -11.00
N GLU A 15 26.83 -17.15 -10.79
CA GLU A 15 26.85 -18.51 -11.28
C GLU A 15 25.95 -19.39 -10.43
N TYR A 16 24.68 -19.52 -10.82
CA TYR A 16 23.78 -20.43 -10.15
C TYR A 16 23.77 -21.78 -10.87
N SER A 17 24.39 -22.79 -10.25
CA SER A 17 24.58 -24.12 -10.84
C SER A 17 23.39 -25.07 -10.64
N GLU A 18 22.47 -24.73 -9.74
CA GLU A 18 21.31 -25.56 -9.41
C GLU A 18 20.13 -25.13 -10.29
N GLU A 19 19.38 -26.08 -10.86
CA GLU A 19 18.17 -25.72 -11.60
C GLU A 19 17.07 -25.36 -10.60
N LEU A 20 16.50 -24.16 -10.72
CA LEU A 20 15.31 -23.81 -9.94
C LEU A 20 14.16 -24.72 -10.34
N VAL A 21 13.46 -25.26 -9.34
CA VAL A 21 12.23 -26.03 -9.55
C VAL A 21 11.12 -25.11 -10.05
N ARG A 22 11.01 -23.93 -9.43
CA ARG A 22 10.05 -22.86 -9.76
C ARG A 22 10.47 -21.56 -9.09
N PHE A 23 9.97 -20.44 -9.59
CA PHE A 23 10.17 -19.13 -9.00
C PHE A 23 8.96 -18.22 -9.17
N MET A 24 8.97 -17.17 -8.38
CA MET A 24 8.17 -15.96 -8.55
C MET A 24 9.11 -14.77 -8.55
N GLY A 25 8.85 -13.77 -9.39
CA GLY A 25 9.55 -12.50 -9.33
C GLY A 25 8.62 -11.32 -9.54
N LEU A 26 9.14 -10.12 -9.26
CA LEU A 26 8.51 -8.86 -9.61
C LEU A 26 9.35 -8.18 -10.69
N ASN A 27 8.72 -7.79 -11.79
CA ASN A 27 9.37 -7.01 -12.84
C ASN A 27 8.64 -5.68 -13.03
N LEU A 28 9.40 -4.67 -13.43
CA LEU A 28 8.81 -3.42 -13.85
C LEU A 28 8.08 -3.64 -15.17
N ALA A 29 6.81 -3.30 -15.21
CA ALA A 29 5.92 -3.47 -16.36
C ALA A 29 5.07 -2.20 -16.57
N LYS A 30 4.41 -2.09 -17.74
CA LYS A 30 3.65 -0.90 -18.12
C LYS A 30 4.50 0.38 -17.99
N ASP A 31 5.50 0.50 -18.85
CA ASP A 31 6.11 1.79 -19.15
C ASP A 31 6.72 2.52 -17.94
N PHE A 32 7.61 1.87 -17.17
CA PHE A 32 8.57 2.52 -16.26
C PHE A 32 8.15 2.77 -14.79
N TRP A 33 6.92 2.46 -14.33
CA TRP A 33 6.54 2.85 -12.95
C TRP A 33 5.75 1.84 -12.10
N TRP A 34 5.17 0.78 -12.67
CA TRP A 34 4.44 -0.24 -11.90
C TRP A 34 5.15 -1.59 -11.90
N MET A 35 5.20 -2.25 -10.75
CA MET A 35 5.67 -3.64 -10.64
C MET A 35 4.54 -4.62 -10.91
N LYS A 36 4.87 -5.75 -11.56
CA LYS A 36 3.97 -6.88 -11.74
C LYS A 36 4.66 -8.19 -11.34
N PRO A 37 3.92 -9.13 -10.73
CA PRO A 37 4.42 -10.46 -10.45
C PRO A 37 4.40 -11.34 -11.70
N PHE A 38 5.40 -12.21 -11.80
CA PHE A 38 5.51 -13.25 -12.82
C PHE A 38 6.03 -14.55 -12.20
N TYR A 39 5.81 -15.67 -12.89
CA TYR A 39 6.18 -17.00 -12.42
C TYR A 39 6.87 -17.77 -13.54
N GLY A 40 7.72 -18.73 -13.16
CA GLY A 40 8.39 -19.59 -14.12
C GLY A 40 9.12 -20.75 -13.45
N THR A 41 9.72 -21.59 -14.28
CA THR A 41 10.49 -22.79 -13.87
C THR A 41 11.87 -22.85 -14.53
N SER A 42 12.23 -21.83 -15.30
CA SER A 42 13.54 -21.69 -15.95
C SER A 42 13.92 -20.23 -16.04
N PHE A 43 15.20 -19.90 -15.83
CA PHE A 43 15.68 -18.53 -15.97
C PHE A 43 15.47 -17.96 -17.39
N GLU A 44 15.32 -18.80 -18.41
CA GLU A 44 14.97 -18.34 -19.77
C GLU A 44 13.60 -17.65 -19.84
N GLN A 45 12.75 -17.85 -18.84
CA GLN A 45 11.43 -17.21 -18.73
C GLN A 45 11.47 -15.89 -17.95
N LEU A 46 12.63 -15.44 -17.46
CA LEU A 46 12.74 -14.15 -16.80
C LEU A 46 12.43 -13.02 -17.80
N PRO A 47 11.48 -12.11 -17.50
CA PRO A 47 11.29 -10.92 -18.29
C PRO A 47 12.47 -9.96 -18.11
N SER A 48 12.49 -8.86 -18.87
CA SER A 48 13.42 -7.76 -18.59
C SER A 48 13.04 -7.04 -17.29
N ARG A 49 14.01 -6.31 -16.71
CA ARG A 49 13.80 -5.43 -15.54
C ARG A 49 13.17 -6.13 -14.34
N VAL A 50 13.66 -7.34 -14.02
CA VAL A 50 13.31 -8.02 -12.76
C VAL A 50 13.95 -7.26 -11.60
N GLN A 51 13.14 -6.90 -10.61
CA GLN A 51 13.53 -6.10 -9.44
C GLN A 51 13.57 -6.93 -8.15
N PHE A 52 13.01 -8.15 -8.20
CA PHE A 52 12.94 -9.07 -7.07
C PHE A 52 12.66 -10.48 -7.58
N LEU A 53 13.31 -11.50 -7.01
CA LEU A 53 13.11 -12.90 -7.37
C LEU A 53 13.19 -13.81 -6.14
N ILE A 54 12.28 -14.78 -6.06
CA ILE A 54 12.29 -15.89 -5.10
C ILE A 54 12.23 -17.19 -5.89
N GLY A 55 13.22 -18.07 -5.71
CA GLY A 55 13.28 -19.38 -6.35
C GLY A 55 13.32 -20.52 -5.35
N GLU A 56 12.60 -21.61 -5.63
CA GLU A 56 12.76 -22.88 -4.92
C GLU A 56 13.72 -23.77 -5.70
N TYR A 57 14.58 -24.47 -4.97
CA TYR A 57 15.49 -25.46 -5.51
C TYR A 57 15.73 -26.60 -4.51
N GLU A 58 16.25 -27.72 -5.00
CA GLU A 58 16.62 -28.87 -4.18
C GLU A 58 18.14 -28.92 -4.04
N ASN A 59 18.65 -28.83 -2.82
CA ASN A 59 20.10 -28.84 -2.58
C ASN A 59 20.70 -30.25 -2.80
N GLU A 60 22.04 -30.37 -2.70
CA GLU A 60 22.75 -31.66 -2.84
C GLU A 60 22.29 -32.77 -1.87
N LEU A 61 21.59 -32.41 -0.78
CA LEU A 61 21.04 -33.34 0.21
C LEU A 61 19.59 -33.74 -0.06
N GLY A 62 18.96 -33.20 -1.12
CA GLY A 62 17.56 -33.45 -1.43
C GLY A 62 16.58 -32.58 -0.63
N GLU A 63 17.04 -31.49 -0.02
CA GLU A 63 16.21 -30.60 0.80
C GLU A 63 15.75 -29.39 -0.02
N SER A 64 14.45 -29.05 0.06
CA SER A 64 13.94 -27.80 -0.50
C SER A 64 14.58 -26.60 0.19
N ARG A 65 15.13 -25.69 -0.60
CA ARG A 65 15.73 -24.42 -0.19
C ARG A 65 15.16 -23.29 -1.03
N TYR A 66 15.22 -22.09 -0.48
CA TYR A 66 14.78 -20.88 -1.19
C TYR A 66 15.94 -19.92 -1.42
N LEU A 67 16.02 -19.46 -2.65
CA LEU A 67 16.91 -18.42 -3.11
C LEU A 67 16.13 -17.11 -3.20
N VAL A 68 16.55 -16.09 -2.48
CA VAL A 68 16.04 -14.72 -2.65
C VAL A 68 17.12 -13.90 -3.33
N VAL A 69 16.77 -13.23 -4.44
CA VAL A 69 17.67 -12.36 -5.19
C VAL A 69 17.04 -10.97 -5.30
N ILE A 70 17.76 -9.97 -4.81
CA ILE A 70 17.36 -8.57 -4.90
C ILE A 70 18.47 -7.81 -5.63
N PRO A 71 18.30 -7.48 -6.92
CA PRO A 71 19.20 -6.57 -7.61
C PRO A 71 19.05 -5.20 -6.97
N CYS A 72 20.17 -4.61 -6.56
CA CYS A 72 20.21 -3.27 -6.04
C CYS A 72 21.09 -2.40 -6.90
N VAL A 73 20.75 -1.13 -6.95
CA VAL A 73 21.47 -0.16 -7.74
C VAL A 73 21.71 1.07 -6.89
N ASP A 74 22.94 1.53 -6.88
CA ASP A 74 23.30 2.81 -6.28
C ASP A 74 22.64 3.99 -7.02
N GLN A 75 22.53 5.15 -6.36
CA GLN A 75 21.79 6.32 -6.81
C GLN A 75 22.20 6.85 -8.20
N ASP A 76 23.42 6.54 -8.63
CA ASP A 76 23.98 6.98 -9.92
C ASP A 76 24.01 5.89 -11.00
N GLN A 77 23.47 4.70 -10.75
CA GLN A 77 23.43 3.61 -11.73
C GLN A 77 22.02 3.07 -11.94
N LEU A 78 21.81 2.35 -13.05
CA LEU A 78 20.63 1.51 -13.28
C LEU A 78 21.10 0.09 -13.59
N GLY A 79 20.82 -0.85 -12.69
CA GLY A 79 21.11 -2.27 -12.86
C GLY A 79 19.87 -3.02 -13.32
N GLU A 80 20.01 -3.86 -14.33
CA GLU A 80 18.97 -4.81 -14.73
C GLU A 80 19.45 -6.23 -14.49
N LEU A 81 18.51 -7.06 -14.02
CA LEU A 81 18.70 -8.49 -14.00
C LEU A 81 18.46 -9.07 -15.39
N VAL A 82 19.48 -9.71 -15.94
CA VAL A 82 19.48 -10.41 -17.24
C VAL A 82 19.94 -11.85 -17.06
N VAL A 83 19.63 -12.70 -18.03
CA VAL A 83 20.03 -14.11 -18.03
C VAL A 83 20.97 -14.36 -19.18
N GLU A 84 22.11 -14.99 -18.88
CA GLU A 84 23.09 -15.39 -19.89
C GLU A 84 23.53 -16.82 -19.69
N VAL A 85 23.28 -17.69 -20.67
CA VAL A 85 23.84 -19.06 -20.72
C VAL A 85 23.68 -19.80 -19.37
N ASN A 86 22.45 -19.87 -18.85
CA ASN A 86 22.10 -20.46 -17.54
C ASN A 86 22.70 -19.77 -16.30
N HIS A 87 23.28 -18.58 -16.44
CA HIS A 87 23.71 -17.74 -15.33
C HIS A 87 22.76 -16.57 -15.12
N LEU A 88 22.57 -16.22 -13.87
CA LEU A 88 21.81 -15.04 -13.47
C LEU A 88 22.80 -13.88 -13.40
N VAL A 89 22.61 -12.85 -14.21
CA VAL A 89 23.58 -11.77 -14.38
C VAL A 89 22.91 -10.44 -14.08
N ILE A 90 23.53 -9.62 -13.23
CA ILE A 90 23.11 -8.23 -13.05
C ILE A 90 24.08 -7.35 -13.81
N ARG A 91 23.56 -6.52 -14.70
CA ARG A 91 24.36 -5.60 -15.51
C ARG A 91 23.93 -4.18 -15.24
N SER A 92 24.90 -3.27 -15.17
CA SER A 92 24.59 -1.86 -15.34
C SER A 92 24.15 -1.63 -16.78
N VAL A 93 23.00 -0.98 -16.94
CA VAL A 93 22.41 -0.63 -18.24
C VAL A 93 22.78 0.80 -18.63
N LEU A 94 23.23 1.61 -17.66
CA LEU A 94 23.68 2.97 -17.88
C LEU A 94 25.12 3.16 -17.35
N PRO A 95 25.98 3.91 -18.06
CA PRO A 95 27.33 4.21 -17.60
C PRO A 95 27.27 5.14 -16.37
N SER A 96 27.99 4.78 -15.31
CA SER A 96 28.19 5.68 -14.18
C SER A 96 29.14 6.82 -14.53
N THR A 97 28.90 7.99 -13.96
CA THR A 97 29.85 9.11 -13.98
C THR A 97 30.80 9.12 -12.78
N ASN A 98 30.61 8.20 -11.83
CA ASN A 98 31.42 8.02 -10.63
C ASN A 98 32.08 6.63 -10.63
N ASP A 99 33.41 6.59 -10.53
CA ASP A 99 34.19 5.34 -10.45
C ASP A 99 33.85 4.50 -9.19
N GLU A 100 33.18 5.11 -8.19
CA GLU A 100 32.72 4.45 -6.97
C GLU A 100 31.28 3.92 -7.03
N ALA A 101 30.53 4.17 -8.12
CA ALA A 101 29.15 3.70 -8.20
C ALA A 101 29.07 2.17 -8.36
N ILE A 102 28.10 1.57 -7.66
CA ILE A 102 28.03 0.13 -7.45
C ILE A 102 26.66 -0.42 -7.89
N ILE A 103 26.67 -1.44 -8.74
CA ILE A 103 25.58 -2.42 -8.83
C ILE A 103 25.77 -3.49 -7.76
N GLY A 104 24.72 -3.72 -6.98
CA GLY A 104 24.70 -4.65 -5.87
C GLY A 104 23.74 -5.81 -6.13
N VAL A 105 24.00 -6.96 -5.50
CA VAL A 105 22.99 -8.01 -5.37
C VAL A 105 23.02 -8.57 -3.97
N ALA A 106 21.87 -8.61 -3.31
CA ALA A 106 21.71 -9.40 -2.10
C ALA A 106 21.12 -10.76 -2.46
N ILE A 107 21.84 -11.81 -2.08
CA ILE A 107 21.40 -13.19 -2.19
C ILE A 107 21.23 -13.76 -0.79
N SER A 108 20.05 -14.32 -0.49
CA SER A 108 19.85 -15.15 0.69
C SER A 108 19.46 -16.57 0.28
N ASP A 109 20.05 -17.53 0.98
CA ASP A 109 19.78 -18.97 0.89
C ASP A 109 19.17 -19.38 2.24
N CYS A 110 17.88 -19.68 2.22
CA CYS A 110 17.05 -19.77 3.41
C CYS A 110 16.11 -20.99 3.37
N LEU A 111 15.64 -21.38 4.56
CA LEU A 111 14.60 -22.40 4.71
C LEU A 111 13.19 -21.81 4.61
N GLU A 112 13.04 -20.54 4.98
CA GLU A 112 11.77 -19.82 4.99
C GLU A 112 11.93 -18.54 4.17
N ILE A 113 11.04 -18.36 3.20
CA ILE A 113 11.08 -17.25 2.23
C ILE A 113 11.10 -15.89 2.94
N GLU A 114 10.24 -15.70 3.96
CA GLU A 114 10.12 -14.42 4.67
C GLU A 114 11.41 -14.01 5.38
N ASP A 115 12.12 -14.97 5.97
CA ASP A 115 13.41 -14.74 6.63
C ASP A 115 14.47 -14.39 5.59
N GLY A 116 14.48 -15.07 4.44
CA GLY A 116 15.38 -14.76 3.34
C GLY A 116 15.19 -13.36 2.78
N ILE A 117 13.94 -12.92 2.62
CA ILE A 117 13.61 -11.55 2.18
C ILE A 117 14.10 -10.53 3.21
N ARG A 118 13.73 -10.71 4.48
CA ARG A 118 14.14 -9.81 5.56
C ARG A 118 15.65 -9.69 5.64
N GLU A 119 16.36 -10.82 5.57
CA GLU A 119 17.82 -10.87 5.58
C GLU A 119 18.39 -10.12 4.38
N ALA A 120 17.94 -10.41 3.16
CA ALA A 120 18.45 -9.77 1.95
C ALA A 120 18.27 -8.24 1.97
N VAL A 121 17.09 -7.76 2.36
CA VAL A 121 16.83 -6.30 2.44
C VAL A 121 17.63 -5.65 3.58
N THR A 122 17.79 -6.32 4.73
CA THR A 122 18.62 -5.81 5.84
C THR A 122 20.09 -5.68 5.42
N ILE A 123 20.61 -6.67 4.68
CA ILE A 123 21.95 -6.64 4.12
C ILE A 123 22.09 -5.44 3.16
N LEU A 124 21.13 -5.23 2.24
CA LEU A 124 21.15 -4.08 1.34
C LEU A 124 21.15 -2.75 2.09
N ALA A 125 20.32 -2.61 3.12
CA ALA A 125 20.22 -1.39 3.93
C ALA A 125 21.52 -1.08 4.70
N SER A 126 22.38 -2.08 4.93
CA SER A 126 23.70 -1.88 5.56
C SER A 126 24.80 -1.49 4.58
N GLU A 127 24.57 -1.66 3.27
CA GLU A 127 25.59 -1.56 2.24
C GLU A 127 25.36 -0.39 1.26
N ILE A 128 24.14 0.15 1.21
CA ILE A 128 23.70 1.15 0.23
C ILE A 128 22.91 2.24 0.95
N GLU A 129 23.25 3.50 0.65
CA GLU A 129 22.56 4.67 1.18
C GLU A 129 21.35 5.02 0.32
N GLY A 130 20.29 5.56 0.93
CA GLY A 130 19.15 6.14 0.20
C GLY A 130 17.79 5.50 0.53
N PHE A 131 17.76 4.35 1.19
CA PHE A 131 16.53 3.79 1.74
C PHE A 131 16.72 3.35 3.20
N ASN A 132 15.61 3.22 3.92
CA ASN A 132 15.57 2.60 5.25
C ASN A 132 14.53 1.49 5.27
N LEU A 133 14.72 0.52 6.16
CA LEU A 133 13.74 -0.52 6.43
C LEU A 133 12.42 0.09 6.91
N ARG A 134 11.29 -0.52 6.55
CA ARG A 134 9.97 -0.06 7.00
C ARG A 134 9.89 0.04 8.53
N GLU A 135 10.48 -0.91 9.24
CA GLU A 135 10.47 -0.98 10.70
C GLU A 135 11.11 0.22 11.39
N THR A 136 11.97 0.98 10.71
CA THR A 136 12.62 2.18 11.29
C THR A 136 11.86 3.47 11.00
N LYS A 137 10.80 3.40 10.18
CA LYS A 137 9.98 4.55 9.78
C LYS A 137 8.72 4.62 10.64
N SER A 138 8.21 5.84 10.84
CA SER A 138 6.96 6.08 11.57
C SER A 138 5.78 6.11 10.61
N VAL A 139 4.69 5.41 10.95
CA VAL A 139 3.42 5.50 10.22
C VAL A 139 2.69 6.77 10.65
N PRO A 140 2.22 7.63 9.72
CA PRO A 140 1.47 8.83 10.07
C PRO A 140 0.18 8.49 10.80
N THR A 141 -0.15 9.25 11.83
CA THR A 141 -1.33 9.00 12.67
C THR A 141 -2.65 9.13 11.90
N TYR A 142 -2.67 9.90 10.80
CA TYR A 142 -3.87 10.01 9.96
C TYR A 142 -4.22 8.72 9.20
N TYR A 143 -3.30 7.75 9.10
CA TYR A 143 -3.60 6.42 8.52
C TYR A 143 -4.65 5.66 9.34
N ASP A 144 -4.79 5.97 10.62
CA ASP A 144 -5.79 5.36 11.51
C ASP A 144 -7.19 5.96 11.33
N TYR A 145 -7.41 6.84 10.36
CA TYR A 145 -8.70 7.48 10.11
C TYR A 145 -9.10 7.40 8.65
N LEU A 146 -10.40 7.51 8.37
CA LEU A 146 -10.91 7.53 7.00
C LEU A 146 -10.48 8.80 6.25
N GLY A 147 -9.94 8.61 5.04
CA GLY A 147 -9.65 9.70 4.11
C GLY A 147 -10.64 9.80 2.94
N TRP A 148 -10.51 10.87 2.15
CA TRP A 148 -11.23 11.05 0.89
C TRP A 148 -10.33 11.63 -0.20
N CYS A 149 -10.38 11.05 -1.41
CA CYS A 149 -9.68 11.56 -2.59
C CYS A 149 -10.67 12.09 -3.62
N THR A 150 -10.36 13.24 -4.23
CA THR A 150 -11.25 13.92 -5.19
C THR A 150 -11.25 13.29 -6.59
N TRP A 151 -10.33 12.38 -6.91
CA TRP A 151 -10.07 11.91 -8.27
C TRP A 151 -11.30 11.35 -8.99
N ASP A 152 -11.93 10.28 -8.50
CA ASP A 152 -13.07 9.68 -9.22
C ASP A 152 -14.33 10.56 -9.24
N VAL A 153 -14.39 11.57 -8.37
CA VAL A 153 -15.52 12.50 -8.28
C VAL A 153 -15.44 13.54 -9.39
N PHE A 154 -14.26 14.11 -9.59
CA PHE A 154 -14.08 15.28 -10.46
C PHE A 154 -13.09 15.06 -11.60
N TYR A 155 -12.17 14.10 -11.46
CA TYR A 155 -10.95 14.01 -12.26
C TYR A 155 -10.30 15.40 -12.37
N ARG A 156 -9.86 15.78 -13.55
CA ARG A 156 -9.29 17.10 -13.84
C ARG A 156 -10.28 18.26 -13.73
N GLU A 157 -11.58 18.02 -13.55
CA GLU A 157 -12.60 19.06 -13.41
C GLU A 157 -12.81 19.52 -11.96
N VAL A 158 -11.92 19.13 -11.03
CA VAL A 158 -12.00 19.57 -9.63
C VAL A 158 -11.94 21.10 -9.52
N SER A 159 -12.77 21.65 -8.64
CA SER A 159 -12.91 23.10 -8.42
C SER A 159 -13.21 23.41 -6.96
N GLU A 160 -12.97 24.66 -6.53
CA GLU A 160 -13.28 25.11 -5.17
C GLU A 160 -14.77 24.86 -4.83
N ALA A 161 -15.68 25.23 -5.73
CA ALA A 161 -17.12 25.04 -5.52
C ALA A 161 -17.50 23.55 -5.40
N GLY A 162 -16.93 22.69 -6.26
CA GLY A 162 -17.18 21.25 -6.23
C GLY A 162 -16.70 20.60 -4.92
N VAL A 163 -15.51 20.97 -4.45
CA VAL A 163 -14.98 20.46 -3.17
C VAL A 163 -15.85 20.91 -2.00
N MET A 164 -16.26 22.18 -1.95
CA MET A 164 -17.11 22.68 -0.87
C MET A 164 -18.49 22.00 -0.86
N GLU A 165 -19.12 21.81 -2.02
CA GLU A 165 -20.39 21.07 -2.13
C GLU A 165 -20.23 19.61 -1.64
N ALA A 166 -19.13 18.95 -2.02
CA ALA A 166 -18.85 17.59 -1.57
C ALA A 166 -18.70 17.51 -0.03
N LEU A 167 -17.99 18.46 0.58
CA LEU A 167 -17.83 18.55 2.03
C LEU A 167 -19.15 18.85 2.77
N ASP A 168 -20.03 19.68 2.19
CA ASP A 168 -21.39 19.89 2.70
C ASP A 168 -22.18 18.58 2.72
N VAL A 169 -22.13 17.80 1.63
CA VAL A 169 -22.84 16.51 1.56
C VAL A 169 -22.28 15.51 2.57
N PHE A 170 -20.96 15.46 2.78
CA PHE A 170 -20.37 14.62 3.84
C PHE A 170 -20.96 14.95 5.21
N LYS A 171 -20.98 16.25 5.55
CA LYS A 171 -21.52 16.77 6.80
C LYS A 171 -23.01 16.44 6.97
N GLU A 172 -23.81 16.61 5.93
CA GLU A 172 -25.24 16.24 5.92
C GLU A 172 -25.47 14.75 6.15
N ARG A 173 -24.58 13.90 5.63
CA ARG A 173 -24.65 12.44 5.77
C ARG A 173 -24.01 11.90 7.04
N GLY A 174 -23.49 12.77 7.91
CA GLY A 174 -22.89 12.38 9.18
C GLY A 174 -21.54 11.65 9.05
N VAL A 175 -20.89 11.74 7.89
CA VAL A 175 -19.54 11.21 7.66
C VAL A 175 -18.57 12.38 7.59
N LYS A 176 -17.43 12.25 8.26
CA LYS A 176 -16.43 13.30 8.33
C LYS A 176 -15.05 12.72 8.05
N PRO A 177 -14.57 12.76 6.80
CA PRO A 177 -13.20 12.37 6.50
C PRO A 177 -12.24 13.12 7.42
N TYR A 178 -11.25 12.41 7.96
CA TYR A 178 -10.23 13.02 8.82
C TYR A 178 -9.16 13.70 7.99
N TYR A 179 -8.83 13.10 6.84
CA TYR A 179 -7.93 13.69 5.86
C TYR A 179 -8.54 13.66 4.46
N MET A 180 -7.97 14.46 3.56
CA MET A 180 -8.34 14.40 2.15
C MET A 180 -7.15 14.63 1.22
N ILE A 181 -7.29 14.19 -0.03
CA ILE A 181 -6.38 14.44 -1.14
C ILE A 181 -7.13 15.28 -2.17
N LEU A 182 -6.67 16.51 -2.39
CA LEU A 182 -7.01 17.25 -3.60
C LEU A 182 -6.13 16.72 -4.74
N ASP A 183 -6.70 15.82 -5.53
CA ASP A 183 -6.03 15.13 -6.64
C ASP A 183 -5.91 16.02 -7.91
N ASP A 184 -5.39 15.47 -9.01
CA ASP A 184 -5.06 16.21 -10.24
C ASP A 184 -6.21 17.10 -10.76
N GLY A 185 -5.85 18.27 -11.30
CA GLY A 185 -6.73 19.26 -11.88
C GLY A 185 -6.64 20.64 -11.23
N TRP A 186 -5.92 20.81 -10.12
CA TRP A 186 -5.85 22.11 -9.43
C TRP A 186 -4.74 23.05 -9.96
N GLN A 187 -3.70 22.49 -10.58
CA GLN A 187 -2.52 23.23 -11.06
C GLN A 187 -2.84 24.11 -12.28
N ASP A 188 -2.16 25.26 -12.44
CA ASP A 188 -2.13 26.02 -13.69
C ASP A 188 -1.27 25.29 -14.73
N VAL A 189 -1.93 24.74 -15.75
CA VAL A 189 -1.29 23.91 -16.78
C VAL A 189 -1.61 24.41 -18.19
N LYS A 190 -0.61 24.37 -19.08
CA LYS A 190 -0.76 24.66 -20.50
C LYS A 190 -0.87 23.34 -21.27
N ASP A 191 -1.85 23.30 -22.19
CA ASP A 191 -2.12 22.18 -23.10
C ASP A 191 -2.28 20.83 -22.37
N GLU A 192 -2.76 20.87 -21.13
CA GLU A 192 -2.90 19.70 -20.23
C GLU A 192 -1.60 18.90 -20.01
N LEU A 193 -0.44 19.52 -20.28
CA LEU A 193 0.83 18.82 -20.31
C LEU A 193 1.92 19.49 -19.50
N TYR A 194 1.97 20.82 -19.51
CA TYR A 194 3.09 21.56 -18.94
C TYR A 194 2.63 22.45 -17.79
N LEU A 195 3.34 22.40 -16.67
CA LEU A 195 3.12 23.30 -15.54
C LEU A 195 3.47 24.75 -15.94
N ASN A 196 2.50 25.65 -15.85
CA ASN A 196 2.73 27.08 -16.07
C ASN A 196 3.29 27.76 -14.83
N ASP A 197 2.71 27.42 -13.68
CA ASP A 197 2.98 28.06 -12.40
C ASP A 197 2.75 27.08 -11.23
N ILE A 198 3.37 27.35 -10.09
CA ILE A 198 3.18 26.59 -8.83
C ILE A 198 1.87 26.94 -8.12
N TYR A 199 1.18 27.98 -8.59
CA TYR A 199 -0.11 28.43 -8.07
C TYR A 199 -1.27 27.66 -8.72
N GLU A 200 -2.40 27.66 -8.03
CA GLU A 200 -3.65 27.11 -8.52
C GLU A 200 -4.21 27.86 -9.73
N ASN A 201 -4.98 27.13 -10.53
CA ASN A 201 -5.70 27.69 -11.67
C ASN A 201 -7.00 28.42 -11.27
N GLU A 202 -7.68 28.98 -12.27
CA GLU A 202 -8.88 29.80 -12.11
C GLU A 202 -10.10 29.06 -11.52
N LYS A 203 -10.07 27.72 -11.41
CA LYS A 203 -11.13 26.93 -10.76
C LYS A 203 -11.13 27.07 -9.24
N PHE A 204 -10.11 27.74 -8.69
CA PHE A 204 -9.95 28.07 -7.27
C PHE A 204 -9.90 29.59 -7.08
N PRO A 205 -11.01 30.31 -7.36
CA PRO A 205 -11.01 31.78 -7.41
C PRO A 205 -10.70 32.47 -6.08
N SER A 206 -10.92 31.80 -4.94
CA SER A 206 -10.51 32.32 -3.62
C SER A 206 -9.07 31.93 -3.24
N GLY A 207 -8.44 31.07 -4.04
CA GLY A 207 -7.12 30.51 -3.84
C GLY A 207 -7.08 29.32 -2.87
N LEU A 208 -6.01 28.52 -2.96
CA LEU A 208 -5.86 27.27 -2.19
C LEU A 208 -5.90 27.49 -0.69
N LYS A 209 -5.23 28.54 -0.20
CA LYS A 209 -5.18 28.85 1.23
C LYS A 209 -6.58 28.99 1.83
N THR A 210 -7.49 29.67 1.13
CA THR A 210 -8.86 29.87 1.61
C THR A 210 -9.66 28.56 1.57
N LEU A 211 -9.49 27.74 0.54
CA LEU A 211 -10.11 26.42 0.48
C LEU A 211 -9.68 25.54 1.66
N VAL A 212 -8.36 25.41 1.87
CA VAL A 212 -7.79 24.57 2.93
C VAL A 212 -8.24 25.06 4.30
N GLN A 213 -8.21 26.37 4.55
CA GLN A 213 -8.67 26.95 5.79
C GLN A 213 -10.14 26.60 6.08
N LYS A 214 -11.03 26.77 5.10
CA LYS A 214 -12.45 26.40 5.25
C LYS A 214 -12.65 24.91 5.49
N ALA A 215 -11.97 24.05 4.74
CA ALA A 215 -12.05 22.60 4.91
C ALA A 215 -11.65 22.17 6.34
N LYS A 216 -10.60 22.78 6.89
CA LYS A 216 -10.12 22.51 8.25
C LYS A 216 -11.06 23.09 9.32
N GLU A 217 -11.46 24.36 9.19
CA GLU A 217 -12.22 25.07 10.23
C GLU A 217 -13.70 24.68 10.27
N GLU A 218 -14.34 24.47 9.10
CA GLU A 218 -15.80 24.31 9.01
C GLU A 218 -16.25 22.85 8.87
N TYR A 219 -15.37 21.99 8.32
CA TYR A 219 -15.64 20.57 8.07
C TYR A 219 -14.75 19.65 8.91
N GLY A 220 -13.72 20.20 9.56
CA GLY A 220 -12.86 19.50 10.49
C GLY A 220 -11.99 18.43 9.84
N ILE A 221 -11.59 18.66 8.59
CA ILE A 221 -10.46 17.98 7.97
C ILE A 221 -9.22 18.32 8.79
N SER A 222 -8.55 17.33 9.35
CA SER A 222 -7.35 17.54 10.17
C SER A 222 -6.08 17.60 9.33
N VAL A 223 -6.06 16.81 8.24
CA VAL A 223 -4.91 16.69 7.33
C VAL A 223 -5.38 16.93 5.89
N PHE A 224 -4.85 17.94 5.24
CA PHE A 224 -5.17 18.29 3.86
C PHE A 224 -3.97 18.01 2.97
N GLY A 225 -4.11 17.01 2.10
CA GLY A 225 -3.13 16.61 1.11
C GLY A 225 -3.41 17.16 -0.27
N ILE A 226 -2.36 17.23 -1.10
CA ILE A 226 -2.47 17.69 -2.48
C ILE A 226 -1.60 16.84 -3.40
N TRP A 227 -2.07 16.62 -4.63
CA TRP A 227 -1.37 15.87 -5.65
C TRP A 227 -0.46 16.75 -6.51
N HIS A 228 0.68 16.24 -6.97
CA HIS A 228 1.41 16.77 -8.13
C HIS A 228 2.30 15.69 -8.77
N ALA A 229 2.76 15.92 -10.01
CA ALA A 229 3.79 15.09 -10.64
C ALA A 229 5.21 15.50 -10.21
N LEU A 230 6.15 14.56 -10.19
CA LEU A 230 7.55 14.81 -9.78
C LEU A 230 8.25 15.89 -10.64
N GLN A 231 8.04 15.86 -11.95
CA GLN A 231 8.67 16.77 -12.91
C GLN A 231 7.90 18.08 -13.13
N GLY A 232 6.92 18.39 -12.28
CA GLY A 232 6.06 19.58 -12.37
C GLY A 232 4.63 19.23 -12.79
N TYR A 233 4.46 18.79 -14.04
CA TYR A 233 3.22 18.18 -14.53
C TYR A 233 3.55 17.05 -15.52
N TRP A 234 2.56 16.41 -16.15
CA TRP A 234 2.76 15.20 -16.94
C TRP A 234 3.97 15.30 -17.90
N GLY A 235 4.12 16.36 -18.70
CA GLY A 235 5.22 16.58 -19.65
C GLY A 235 6.27 17.60 -19.20
N GLY A 236 6.23 18.01 -17.93
CA GLY A 236 7.19 18.92 -17.32
C GLY A 236 6.69 20.36 -17.17
N ILE A 237 7.54 21.34 -17.47
CA ILE A 237 7.34 22.78 -17.27
C ILE A 237 7.09 23.50 -18.59
N ASN A 238 6.22 24.52 -18.62
CA ASN A 238 6.03 25.32 -19.82
C ASN A 238 7.26 26.22 -20.06
N PRO A 239 8.01 26.04 -21.17
CA PRO A 239 9.22 26.82 -21.45
C PRO A 239 8.92 28.31 -21.71
N GLU A 240 7.70 28.65 -22.14
CA GLU A 240 7.31 30.04 -22.41
C GLU A 240 6.74 30.74 -21.17
N GLY A 241 6.43 29.97 -20.12
CA GLY A 241 5.79 30.40 -18.88
C GLY A 241 6.74 31.15 -17.93
N ARG A 242 6.23 31.47 -16.73
CA ARG A 242 7.03 32.12 -15.69
C ARG A 242 8.16 31.21 -15.21
N LEU A 243 7.83 29.94 -14.94
CA LEU A 243 8.78 28.93 -14.47
C LEU A 243 9.89 28.67 -15.50
N GLY A 244 9.54 28.50 -16.78
CA GLY A 244 10.52 28.25 -17.84
C GLY A 244 11.46 29.42 -18.15
N LYS A 245 11.10 30.64 -17.75
CA LYS A 245 12.01 31.81 -17.80
C LYS A 245 12.87 31.95 -16.55
N LYS A 246 12.46 31.33 -15.44
CA LYS A 246 13.11 31.43 -14.14
C LYS A 246 14.17 30.35 -13.95
N TYR A 247 13.82 29.11 -14.27
CA TYR A 247 14.68 27.95 -14.11
C TYR A 247 15.30 27.53 -15.43
N THR A 248 16.45 26.89 -15.35
CA THR A 248 17.09 26.24 -16.49
C THR A 248 16.28 25.00 -16.84
N LEU A 249 15.72 24.96 -18.04
CA LEU A 249 15.00 23.79 -18.55
C LEU A 249 15.86 23.00 -19.53
N ILE A 250 15.76 21.68 -19.46
CA ILE A 250 16.29 20.77 -20.47
C ILE A 250 15.14 20.29 -21.35
N GLU A 251 15.31 20.42 -22.66
CA GLU A 251 14.38 19.91 -23.66
C GLU A 251 14.79 18.49 -24.06
N ASN A 252 13.88 17.54 -23.88
CA ASN A 252 13.99 16.20 -24.48
C ASN A 252 13.11 16.16 -25.74
N LYS A 253 13.70 15.75 -26.86
CA LYS A 253 13.05 15.65 -28.17
C LYS A 253 12.81 14.20 -28.52
N ASP A 254 11.78 13.90 -29.30
CA ASP A 254 11.50 12.54 -29.77
C ASP A 254 11.18 11.55 -28.63
N VAL A 255 10.58 12.05 -27.53
CA VAL A 255 10.04 11.21 -26.45
C VAL A 255 9.05 10.23 -27.09
N LYS A 256 9.37 8.94 -27.04
CA LYS A 256 8.52 7.92 -27.66
C LYS A 256 7.19 7.88 -26.95
N GLU A 257 6.10 7.94 -27.72
CA GLU A 257 4.78 7.56 -27.23
C GLU A 257 4.86 6.13 -26.67
N SER A 258 4.38 5.96 -25.45
CA SER A 258 4.20 4.64 -24.85
C SER A 258 2.71 4.35 -24.71
N GLU A 259 2.32 3.09 -24.69
CA GLU A 259 0.92 2.66 -24.64
C GLU A 259 0.18 3.20 -23.41
N PHE A 260 0.92 3.45 -22.31
CA PHE A 260 0.40 3.95 -21.04
C PHE A 260 0.78 5.41 -20.73
N ALA A 261 1.59 6.05 -21.58
CA ALA A 261 1.98 7.44 -21.44
C ALA A 261 1.54 8.30 -22.63
N THR A 262 0.24 8.20 -22.93
CA THR A 262 -0.48 8.94 -23.98
C THR A 262 -0.46 10.46 -23.80
N TYR A 263 0.06 10.95 -22.68
CA TYR A 263 0.21 12.38 -22.39
C TYR A 263 1.44 13.00 -23.06
N PHE A 264 2.44 12.21 -23.48
CA PHE A 264 3.67 12.79 -24.00
C PHE A 264 3.54 13.23 -25.46
N THR A 265 3.80 14.51 -25.70
CA THR A 265 4.12 15.00 -27.05
C THR A 265 5.58 14.65 -27.38
N ASN A 266 6.00 14.88 -28.62
CA ASN A 266 7.41 14.75 -29.03
C ASN A 266 8.40 15.60 -28.20
N HIS A 267 7.94 16.54 -27.35
CA HIS A 267 8.79 17.46 -26.61
C HIS A 267 8.39 17.53 -25.14
N THR A 268 9.34 17.29 -24.24
CA THR A 268 9.15 17.46 -22.79
C THR A 268 10.22 18.36 -22.22
N TYR A 269 9.89 19.09 -21.16
CA TYR A 269 10.79 20.11 -20.59
C TYR A 269 10.87 19.93 -19.08
N TYR A 270 11.96 19.40 -18.55
CA TYR A 270 12.15 19.26 -17.11
C TYR A 270 13.18 20.27 -16.60
N ILE A 271 13.10 20.60 -15.32
CA ILE A 271 14.05 21.48 -14.65
C ILE A 271 15.40 20.78 -14.55
N CYS A 272 16.47 21.49 -14.91
CA CYS A 272 17.84 21.03 -14.77
C CYS A 272 18.11 20.59 -13.33
N LYS A 273 18.88 19.51 -13.15
CA LYS A 273 19.18 18.94 -11.84
C LYS A 273 19.71 19.97 -10.82
N ASP A 274 20.47 20.96 -11.27
CA ASP A 274 21.07 21.99 -10.40
C ASP A 274 20.04 22.99 -9.85
N ASP A 275 18.89 23.13 -10.51
CA ASP A 275 17.81 24.06 -10.13
C ASP A 275 16.67 23.36 -9.34
N CYS A 276 16.69 22.03 -9.23
CA CYS A 276 15.59 21.23 -8.66
C CYS A 276 15.32 21.55 -7.18
N GLU A 277 16.36 21.66 -6.35
CA GLU A 277 16.20 21.99 -4.92
C GLU A 277 15.52 23.36 -4.75
N THR A 278 15.89 24.35 -5.56
CA THR A 278 15.29 25.69 -5.50
C THR A 278 13.82 25.67 -5.95
N PHE A 279 13.49 24.89 -6.97
CA PHE A 279 12.10 24.73 -7.40
C PHE A 279 11.24 24.11 -6.29
N TYR A 280 11.69 22.99 -5.71
CA TYR A 280 10.94 22.29 -4.67
C TYR A 280 10.81 23.09 -3.38
N ASP A 281 11.87 23.82 -2.98
CA ASP A 281 11.84 24.73 -1.84
C ASP A 281 10.73 25.77 -2.00
N GLU A 282 10.69 26.47 -3.13
CA GLU A 282 9.67 27.49 -3.40
C GLU A 282 8.27 26.89 -3.52
N PHE A 283 8.15 25.75 -4.18
CA PHE A 283 6.87 25.09 -4.38
C PHE A 283 6.29 24.64 -3.03
N TYR A 284 7.07 23.97 -2.19
CA TYR A 284 6.57 23.44 -0.92
C TYR A 284 6.43 24.54 0.14
N ALA A 285 7.24 25.59 0.09
CA ALA A 285 6.99 26.80 0.88
C ALA A 285 5.61 27.40 0.57
N TYR A 286 5.22 27.45 -0.71
CA TYR A 286 3.89 27.90 -1.12
C TYR A 286 2.78 26.97 -0.60
N LEU A 287 2.93 25.65 -0.79
CA LEU A 287 1.96 24.66 -0.29
C LEU A 287 1.79 24.77 1.23
N LYS A 288 2.90 24.90 1.97
CA LYS A 288 2.88 25.07 3.42
C LYS A 288 2.19 26.37 3.84
N MET A 289 2.43 27.47 3.12
CA MET A 289 1.75 28.75 3.36
C MET A 289 0.22 28.63 3.14
N CYS A 290 -0.21 27.77 2.23
CA CYS A 290 -1.63 27.45 2.01
C CYS A 290 -2.22 26.52 3.07
N GLY A 291 -1.39 25.94 3.94
CA GLY A 291 -1.81 25.05 5.02
C GLY A 291 -1.90 23.59 4.61
N ILE A 292 -1.26 23.19 3.51
CA ILE A 292 -1.11 21.79 3.10
C ILE A 292 -0.26 21.04 4.13
N ASP A 293 -0.66 19.81 4.44
CA ASP A 293 0.00 18.97 5.44
C ASP A 293 0.82 17.84 4.82
N TYR A 294 0.42 17.33 3.65
CA TYR A 294 1.14 16.28 2.93
C TYR A 294 0.94 16.36 1.42
N VAL A 295 1.74 15.59 0.67
CA VAL A 295 1.65 15.52 -0.80
C VAL A 295 1.58 14.09 -1.29
N LYS A 296 0.83 13.87 -2.37
CA LYS A 296 0.87 12.65 -3.19
C LYS A 296 1.66 12.98 -4.46
N VAL A 297 2.79 12.30 -4.67
CA VAL A 297 3.71 12.61 -5.77
C VAL A 297 3.68 11.49 -6.79
N ASP A 298 3.07 11.80 -7.93
CA ASP A 298 2.89 10.88 -9.06
C ASP A 298 4.00 11.01 -10.09
N SER A 299 3.95 10.15 -11.10
CA SER A 299 4.81 10.16 -12.28
C SER A 299 6.31 10.04 -11.95
N GLN A 300 6.65 9.44 -10.80
CA GLN A 300 8.05 9.39 -10.36
C GLN A 300 8.92 8.56 -11.31
N GLY A 301 8.52 7.33 -11.62
CA GLY A 301 9.24 6.45 -12.55
C GLY A 301 9.31 7.00 -13.98
N ASN A 302 8.40 7.90 -14.36
CA ASN A 302 8.37 8.50 -15.69
C ASN A 302 9.56 9.43 -15.92
N LEU A 303 10.17 9.98 -14.87
CA LEU A 303 11.27 10.94 -15.03
C LEU A 303 12.43 10.33 -15.82
N LEU A 304 12.74 9.04 -15.64
CA LEU A 304 13.79 8.38 -16.44
C LEU A 304 13.48 8.38 -17.95
N HIS A 305 12.22 8.19 -18.31
CA HIS A 305 11.78 8.29 -19.71
C HIS A 305 11.95 9.71 -20.24
N LEU A 306 11.66 10.71 -19.39
CA LEU A 306 11.79 12.12 -19.76
C LEU A 306 13.22 12.62 -19.85
N CYS A 307 14.18 11.97 -19.18
CA CYS A 307 15.59 12.34 -19.25
C CYS A 307 16.46 11.29 -19.94
N GLU A 308 15.89 10.37 -20.73
CA GLU A 308 16.64 9.25 -21.35
C GLU A 308 17.79 9.69 -22.28
N GLN A 309 17.75 10.92 -22.80
CA GLN A 309 18.79 11.49 -23.65
C GLN A 309 19.97 12.10 -22.87
N GLU A 310 19.83 12.27 -21.56
CA GLU A 310 20.92 12.72 -20.72
C GLU A 310 22.06 11.70 -20.72
N GLN A 311 23.27 12.19 -20.54
CA GLN A 311 24.42 11.30 -20.36
C GLN A 311 24.26 10.45 -19.09
N ASN A 312 23.59 10.98 -18.06
CA ASN A 312 23.32 10.28 -16.81
C ASN A 312 21.87 10.58 -16.30
N PRO A 313 20.85 9.84 -16.81
CA PRO A 313 19.45 9.99 -16.40
C PRO A 313 19.20 9.67 -14.92
N THR A 314 19.95 8.74 -14.34
CA THR A 314 19.84 8.33 -12.93
C THR A 314 20.29 9.44 -11.97
N ALA A 315 21.33 10.20 -12.32
CA ALA A 315 21.70 11.40 -11.55
C ALA A 315 20.61 12.49 -11.57
N VAL A 316 19.83 12.60 -12.65
CA VAL A 316 18.67 13.49 -12.69
C VAL A 316 17.59 13.00 -11.73
N MET A 317 17.23 11.71 -11.78
CA MET A 317 16.29 11.10 -10.82
C MET A 317 16.71 11.36 -9.37
N SER A 318 17.97 11.06 -9.03
CA SER A 318 18.50 11.24 -7.67
C SER A 318 18.47 12.70 -7.21
N SER A 319 18.67 13.66 -8.12
CA SER A 319 18.55 15.09 -7.81
C SER A 319 17.10 15.49 -7.51
N TYR A 320 16.12 14.99 -8.27
CA TYR A 320 14.70 15.22 -8.00
C TYR A 320 14.25 14.56 -6.69
N GLN A 321 14.64 13.31 -6.46
CA GLN A 321 14.32 12.59 -5.22
C GLN A 321 14.94 13.28 -3.99
N ARG A 322 16.18 13.78 -4.12
CA ARG A 322 16.83 14.58 -3.09
C ARG A 322 16.08 15.89 -2.81
N ALA A 323 15.70 16.63 -3.86
CA ALA A 323 14.94 17.87 -3.73
C ALA A 323 13.57 17.64 -3.06
N LEU A 324 12.85 16.60 -3.51
CA LEU A 324 11.60 16.15 -2.91
C LEU A 324 11.78 15.80 -1.42
N LYS A 325 12.86 15.06 -1.09
CA LYS A 325 13.17 14.69 0.30
C LYS A 325 13.39 15.90 1.19
N ILE A 326 14.24 16.83 0.75
CA ILE A 326 14.56 18.05 1.51
C ILE A 326 13.28 18.85 1.77
N ALA A 327 12.51 19.13 0.73
CA ALA A 327 11.29 19.91 0.83
C ALA A 327 10.19 19.20 1.64
N GLY A 328 9.99 17.89 1.44
CA GLY A 328 9.02 17.10 2.19
C GLY A 328 9.30 17.09 3.68
N ASN A 329 10.56 16.97 4.08
CA ASN A 329 10.94 17.04 5.50
C ASN A 329 10.79 18.45 6.09
N GLU A 330 11.28 19.48 5.38
CA GLU A 330 11.26 20.87 5.88
C GLU A 330 9.83 21.40 6.04
N TYR A 331 8.96 21.12 5.07
CA TYR A 331 7.64 21.74 5.00
C TYR A 331 6.49 20.84 5.48
N LEU A 332 6.63 19.52 5.35
CA LEU A 332 5.53 18.55 5.51
C LEU A 332 5.84 17.45 6.55
N ASN A 333 6.89 17.59 7.37
CA ASN A 333 7.31 16.58 8.36
C ASN A 333 7.52 15.17 7.78
N GLY A 334 7.85 15.10 6.49
CA GLY A 334 8.04 13.84 5.77
C GLY A 334 6.76 13.09 5.42
N ASP A 335 5.59 13.73 5.52
CA ASP A 335 4.34 13.19 5.00
C ASP A 335 4.31 13.33 3.46
N VAL A 336 4.84 12.31 2.78
CA VAL A 336 4.88 12.20 1.32
C VAL A 336 4.41 10.81 0.92
N LEU A 337 3.38 10.74 0.07
CA LEU A 337 2.87 9.51 -0.53
C LEU A 337 3.49 9.33 -1.92
N TYR A 338 4.32 8.30 -2.07
CA TYR A 338 4.95 7.97 -3.34
C TYR A 338 3.94 7.26 -4.25
N CYS A 339 3.92 7.61 -5.52
CA CYS A 339 3.01 7.03 -6.50
C CYS A 339 3.68 6.97 -7.87
N MET A 340 3.33 5.94 -8.66
CA MET A 340 4.03 5.60 -9.90
C MET A 340 5.54 5.48 -9.64
N SER A 341 5.91 4.76 -8.58
CA SER A 341 7.23 4.81 -7.96
C SER A 341 7.85 3.42 -7.76
N ASN A 342 7.36 2.39 -8.45
CA ASN A 342 7.84 1.03 -8.28
C ASN A 342 9.15 0.74 -9.02
N SER A 343 9.76 1.72 -9.65
CA SER A 343 11.03 1.57 -10.32
C SER A 343 12.21 1.64 -9.33
N THR A 344 13.25 0.84 -9.56
CA THR A 344 14.35 0.62 -8.59
C THR A 344 15.06 1.91 -8.19
N GLU A 345 15.23 2.81 -9.15
CA GLU A 345 15.83 4.12 -8.98
C GLU A 345 15.00 5.04 -8.05
N VAL A 346 13.70 4.79 -7.90
CA VAL A 346 12.86 5.48 -6.93
C VAL A 346 12.85 4.71 -5.59
N ILE A 347 12.73 3.38 -5.62
CA ILE A 347 12.72 2.52 -4.42
C ILE A 347 13.93 2.78 -3.52
N TYR A 348 15.13 2.83 -4.11
CA TYR A 348 16.37 3.07 -3.36
C TYR A 348 16.59 4.52 -2.95
N ASN A 349 15.63 5.40 -3.22
CA ASN A 349 15.57 6.77 -2.72
C ASN A 349 14.44 7.00 -1.69
N THR A 350 13.76 5.93 -1.22
CA THR A 350 12.65 6.00 -0.25
C THR A 350 13.10 6.20 1.21
N SER A 351 14.21 6.89 1.50
CA SER A 351 14.86 6.87 2.83
C SER A 351 13.94 7.11 4.01
N GLU A 352 13.06 8.11 3.97
CA GLU A 352 12.36 8.56 5.18
C GLU A 352 10.84 8.44 5.07
N PHE A 353 10.33 8.41 3.84
CA PHE A 353 8.91 8.37 3.58
C PHE A 353 8.38 6.94 3.64
N ILE A 354 7.24 6.78 4.30
CA ILE A 354 6.64 5.47 4.55
C ILE A 354 5.46 5.16 3.63
N GLY A 355 4.85 6.15 2.99
CA GLY A 355 3.70 5.96 2.12
C GLY A 355 4.12 5.70 0.68
N TRP A 356 3.61 4.64 0.07
CA TRP A 356 3.84 4.33 -1.34
C TRP A 356 2.68 3.52 -1.93
N ARG A 357 2.03 4.03 -2.97
CA ARG A 357 1.03 3.33 -3.79
C ARG A 357 1.62 2.09 -4.46
N ASN A 358 1.07 0.94 -4.10
CA ASN A 358 1.68 -0.36 -4.36
C ASN A 358 1.24 -1.01 -5.68
N SER A 359 0.25 -0.43 -6.36
CA SER A 359 -0.34 -0.93 -7.60
C SER A 359 -0.73 0.20 -8.53
N ASP A 360 -1.10 -0.18 -9.75
CA ASP A 360 -1.87 0.67 -10.66
C ASP A 360 -3.23 1.06 -10.05
N ASP A 361 -3.89 2.03 -10.68
CA ASP A 361 -5.13 2.62 -10.16
C ASP A 361 -6.26 1.59 -9.97
N PHE A 362 -7.12 1.85 -9.00
CA PHE A 362 -8.46 1.32 -8.95
C PHE A 362 -9.30 1.93 -10.07
N PHE A 363 -9.75 1.08 -11.01
CA PHE A 363 -10.58 1.51 -12.14
C PHE A 363 -12.06 1.13 -11.89
N PRO A 364 -12.91 2.03 -11.37
CA PRO A 364 -14.29 1.71 -10.92
C PRO A 364 -15.25 1.27 -12.04
N LYS A 365 -14.89 1.52 -13.31
CA LYS A 365 -15.74 1.19 -14.47
C LYS A 365 -15.34 -0.12 -15.15
N GLU A 366 -14.19 -0.68 -14.75
CA GLU A 366 -13.63 -1.88 -15.35
C GLU A 366 -14.26 -3.15 -14.75
N PRO A 367 -14.32 -4.25 -15.52
CA PRO A 367 -15.00 -5.47 -15.09
C PRO A 367 -14.29 -6.13 -13.90
N ILE A 368 -14.97 -7.10 -13.29
CA ILE A 368 -14.48 -7.86 -12.13
C ILE A 368 -13.04 -8.37 -12.31
N GLY A 369 -12.65 -8.79 -13.52
CA GLY A 369 -11.29 -9.27 -13.78
C GLY A 369 -10.20 -8.25 -13.46
N ILE A 370 -10.45 -6.96 -13.71
CA ILE A 370 -9.53 -5.87 -13.36
C ILE A 370 -9.54 -5.58 -11.86
N GLN A 371 -10.69 -5.70 -11.20
CA GLN A 371 -10.78 -5.57 -9.73
C GLN A 371 -10.00 -6.66 -9.00
N LEU A 372 -10.08 -7.89 -9.52
CA LEU A 372 -9.32 -9.04 -9.04
C LEU A 372 -7.81 -8.87 -9.31
N GLU A 373 -7.46 -8.31 -10.47
CA GLU A 373 -6.05 -7.99 -10.80
C GLU A 373 -5.47 -6.96 -9.83
N HIS A 374 -6.24 -5.94 -9.46
CA HIS A 374 -5.81 -4.94 -8.49
C HIS A 374 -5.47 -5.57 -7.12
N TYR A 375 -6.30 -6.49 -6.62
CA TYR A 375 -5.98 -7.25 -5.39
C TYR A 375 -4.74 -8.13 -5.57
N TYR A 376 -4.66 -8.88 -6.68
CA TYR A 376 -3.52 -9.74 -7.01
C TYR A 376 -2.19 -8.98 -7.02
N MET A 377 -2.15 -7.82 -7.69
CA MET A 377 -0.98 -6.95 -7.76
C MET A 377 -0.57 -6.44 -6.38
N ASN A 378 -1.53 -5.93 -5.59
CA ASN A 378 -1.25 -5.41 -4.25
C ASN A 378 -0.70 -6.49 -3.32
N THR A 379 -1.32 -7.66 -3.29
CA THR A 379 -0.90 -8.78 -2.43
C THR A 379 0.51 -9.25 -2.77
N LEU A 380 0.84 -9.42 -4.06
CA LEU A 380 2.14 -9.97 -4.45
C LEU A 380 3.26 -8.93 -4.45
N ASN A 381 2.98 -7.66 -4.81
CA ASN A 381 3.96 -6.58 -4.66
C ASN A 381 4.33 -6.36 -3.19
N ASN A 382 3.37 -6.54 -2.26
CA ASN A 382 3.60 -6.39 -0.81
C ASN A 382 4.73 -7.27 -0.27
N ILE A 383 5.03 -8.40 -0.93
CA ILE A 383 6.11 -9.30 -0.52
C ILE A 383 7.44 -8.55 -0.47
N PHE A 384 7.65 -7.66 -1.43
CA PHE A 384 8.85 -6.85 -1.54
C PHE A 384 8.64 -5.45 -0.94
N THR A 385 7.61 -4.73 -1.35
CA THR A 385 7.42 -3.31 -0.97
C THR A 385 7.21 -3.11 0.52
N SER A 386 6.56 -4.06 1.22
CA SER A 386 6.32 -3.95 2.67
C SER A 386 7.59 -3.99 3.52
N THR A 387 8.75 -4.32 2.93
CA THR A 387 10.06 -4.26 3.60
C THR A 387 10.64 -2.84 3.63
N PHE A 388 10.15 -1.94 2.76
CA PHE A 388 10.58 -0.55 2.65
C PHE A 388 9.55 0.43 3.23
N VAL A 389 8.26 0.14 3.05
CA VAL A 389 7.16 1.11 3.21
C VAL A 389 5.89 0.48 3.80
N CYS A 390 4.96 1.32 4.25
CA CYS A 390 3.58 0.96 4.53
C CYS A 390 2.77 1.14 3.24
N PRO A 391 2.47 0.05 2.50
CA PRO A 391 1.99 0.18 1.13
C PRO A 391 0.54 0.69 1.10
N ASP A 392 0.30 1.68 0.24
CA ASP A 392 -1.03 2.20 -0.09
C ASP A 392 -1.67 1.32 -1.17
N TRP A 393 -2.82 0.75 -0.86
CA TRP A 393 -3.58 -0.12 -1.76
C TRP A 393 -4.63 0.66 -2.56
N ASP A 394 -4.44 1.97 -2.71
CA ASP A 394 -5.28 2.91 -3.45
C ASP A 394 -6.70 3.09 -2.89
N MET A 395 -7.36 4.15 -3.36
CA MET A 395 -8.76 4.46 -3.07
C MET A 395 -9.75 3.44 -3.62
N PHE A 396 -10.99 3.54 -3.15
CA PHE A 396 -12.12 2.79 -3.71
C PHE A 396 -13.44 3.52 -3.54
N GLN A 397 -14.44 3.08 -4.32
CA GLN A 397 -15.82 3.53 -4.17
C GLN A 397 -16.61 2.54 -3.33
N THR A 398 -17.21 3.02 -2.25
CA THR A 398 -18.03 2.22 -1.33
C THR A 398 -19.33 1.75 -1.97
N ASN A 399 -19.89 2.52 -2.90
CA ASN A 399 -21.13 2.16 -3.61
C ASN A 399 -20.93 1.24 -4.82
N HIS A 400 -19.68 0.85 -5.11
CA HIS A 400 -19.34 0.02 -6.24
C HIS A 400 -20.02 -1.37 -6.10
N PRO A 401 -20.36 -2.08 -7.19
CA PRO A 401 -20.94 -3.43 -7.07
C PRO A 401 -20.03 -4.43 -6.32
N GLN A 402 -18.72 -4.18 -6.29
CA GLN A 402 -17.72 -4.88 -5.48
C GLN A 402 -17.19 -4.02 -4.31
N GLY A 403 -17.99 -3.07 -3.82
CA GLY A 403 -17.59 -2.15 -2.75
C GLY A 403 -17.18 -2.89 -1.48
N GLU A 404 -17.93 -3.91 -1.07
CA GLU A 404 -17.60 -4.72 0.10
C GLU A 404 -16.27 -5.49 -0.06
N PHE A 405 -16.03 -6.09 -1.23
CA PHE A 405 -14.74 -6.69 -1.58
C PHE A 405 -13.60 -5.69 -1.41
N HIS A 406 -13.72 -4.49 -1.98
CA HIS A 406 -12.68 -3.47 -1.88
C HIS A 406 -12.50 -2.94 -0.45
N ALA A 407 -13.57 -2.81 0.32
CA ALA A 407 -13.50 -2.42 1.72
C ALA A 407 -12.73 -3.47 2.54
N MET A 408 -13.01 -4.76 2.35
CA MET A 408 -12.29 -5.86 3.00
C MET A 408 -10.80 -5.91 2.59
N VAL A 409 -10.51 -5.71 1.29
CA VAL A 409 -9.15 -5.63 0.76
C VAL A 409 -8.34 -4.51 1.44
N ARG A 410 -8.93 -3.33 1.65
CA ARG A 410 -8.26 -2.24 2.38
C ARG A 410 -8.26 -2.47 3.89
N ALA A 411 -9.28 -3.12 4.45
CA ALA A 411 -9.31 -3.47 5.87
C ALA A 411 -8.13 -4.38 6.26
N ILE A 412 -7.80 -5.36 5.42
CA ILE A 412 -6.68 -6.27 5.69
C ILE A 412 -5.31 -5.68 5.38
N SER A 413 -5.21 -4.69 4.48
CA SER A 413 -3.94 -4.19 3.93
C SER A 413 -2.95 -3.69 4.98
N GLY A 414 -3.44 -3.07 6.05
CA GLY A 414 -2.64 -2.36 7.05
C GLY A 414 -2.13 -0.99 6.59
N GLY A 415 -2.43 -0.59 5.35
CA GLY A 415 -2.14 0.73 4.79
C GLY A 415 -3.22 1.78 5.07
N PRO A 416 -3.11 2.97 4.47
CA PRO A 416 -4.15 4.00 4.56
C PRO A 416 -5.44 3.53 3.88
N ILE A 417 -6.58 4.02 4.38
CA ILE A 417 -7.90 3.75 3.77
C ILE A 417 -8.57 5.09 3.47
N TYR A 418 -8.77 5.36 2.19
CA TYR A 418 -9.49 6.52 1.71
C TYR A 418 -10.45 6.14 0.58
N ILE A 419 -11.57 6.84 0.53
CA ILE A 419 -12.61 6.61 -0.48
C ILE A 419 -12.53 7.66 -1.58
N CYS A 420 -13.12 7.37 -2.72
CA CYS A 420 -13.23 8.30 -3.85
C CYS A 420 -14.68 8.43 -4.35
N ASP A 421 -15.65 8.03 -3.53
CA ASP A 421 -17.07 8.19 -3.83
C ASP A 421 -17.42 9.66 -4.08
N HIS A 422 -18.33 9.88 -5.05
CA HIS A 422 -19.14 11.08 -4.99
C HIS A 422 -19.96 11.03 -3.69
N PRO A 423 -19.87 12.01 -2.77
CA PRO A 423 -20.41 11.85 -1.41
C PRO A 423 -21.92 11.57 -1.35
N LYS A 424 -22.68 12.03 -2.35
CA LYS A 424 -24.12 11.71 -2.52
C LYS A 424 -24.42 10.22 -2.68
N ASN A 425 -23.47 9.43 -3.18
CA ASN A 425 -23.69 8.02 -3.50
C ASN A 425 -23.00 7.04 -2.55
N MET A 426 -22.12 7.51 -1.68
CA MET A 426 -21.36 6.70 -0.70
C MET A 426 -22.25 5.76 0.12
N ASP A 427 -21.79 4.54 0.40
CA ASP A 427 -22.46 3.60 1.28
C ASP A 427 -21.96 3.77 2.72
N THR A 428 -22.77 4.43 3.55
CA THR A 428 -22.48 4.66 4.97
C THR A 428 -22.53 3.38 5.81
N ASN A 429 -23.34 2.39 5.41
CA ASN A 429 -23.43 1.12 6.13
C ASN A 429 -22.13 0.35 5.94
N LEU A 430 -21.61 0.30 4.71
CA LEU A 430 -20.32 -0.34 4.44
C LEU A 430 -19.17 0.35 5.19
N LEU A 431 -19.13 1.69 5.16
CA LEU A 431 -18.13 2.46 5.91
C LEU A 431 -18.17 2.17 7.42
N SER A 432 -19.37 2.01 7.98
CA SER A 432 -19.51 1.67 9.40
C SER A 432 -18.85 0.33 9.76
N ARG A 433 -18.63 -0.58 8.81
CA ARG A 433 -17.94 -1.87 9.04
C ARG A 433 -16.41 -1.72 9.15
N LEU A 434 -15.85 -0.60 8.72
CA LEU A 434 -14.42 -0.25 8.80
C LEU A 434 -14.09 0.60 10.03
N MET A 435 -15.00 1.50 10.40
CA MET A 435 -14.75 2.56 11.37
C MET A 435 -15.46 2.34 12.70
N ILE A 436 -14.89 2.86 13.77
CA ILE A 436 -15.57 3.11 15.05
C ILE A 436 -15.88 4.61 15.19
N ARG A 437 -16.40 5.02 16.36
CA ARG A 437 -16.78 6.40 16.64
C ARG A 437 -15.62 7.36 16.35
N GLY A 438 -15.93 8.48 15.70
CA GLY A 438 -14.91 9.49 15.33
C GLY A 438 -14.19 9.20 14.01
N ASN A 439 -14.65 8.22 13.23
CA ASN A 439 -14.08 7.81 11.95
C ASN A 439 -12.67 7.22 12.06
N GLU A 440 -12.31 6.74 13.25
CA GLU A 440 -11.12 5.92 13.48
C GLU A 440 -11.35 4.54 12.87
N LEU A 441 -10.35 4.03 12.15
CA LEU A 441 -10.36 2.74 11.47
C LEU A 441 -9.86 1.66 12.42
N LEU A 442 -10.48 0.47 12.34
CA LEU A 442 -9.88 -0.74 12.89
C LEU A 442 -8.80 -1.25 11.93
N ARG A 443 -7.69 -0.51 11.81
CA ARG A 443 -6.57 -0.81 10.91
C ARG A 443 -5.54 -1.71 11.58
N PHE A 444 -4.93 -2.61 10.81
CA PHE A 444 -3.75 -3.36 11.25
C PHE A 444 -2.51 -2.47 11.32
N ASN A 445 -1.66 -2.68 12.32
CA ASN A 445 -0.41 -1.93 12.48
C ASN A 445 0.71 -2.39 11.55
N GLN A 446 0.54 -3.53 10.88
CA GLN A 446 1.53 -4.12 9.98
C GLN A 446 0.92 -4.24 8.57
N PRO A 447 1.72 -4.14 7.50
CA PRO A 447 1.27 -4.48 6.15
C PRO A 447 0.86 -5.95 6.05
N ALA A 448 -0.17 -6.22 5.27
CA ALA A 448 -0.62 -7.58 4.98
C ALA A 448 0.41 -8.38 4.19
N ARG A 449 0.35 -9.71 4.23
CA ARG A 449 1.23 -10.57 3.42
C ARG A 449 0.46 -11.73 2.80
N PRO A 450 0.85 -12.23 1.63
CA PRO A 450 0.31 -13.48 1.14
C PRO A 450 0.70 -14.65 2.06
N THR A 451 -0.13 -15.68 2.15
CA THR A 451 0.25 -16.90 2.87
C THR A 451 1.34 -17.64 2.11
N SER A 452 2.15 -18.44 2.82
CA SER A 452 3.37 -19.04 2.27
C SER A 452 3.17 -19.91 1.04
N ASP A 453 2.03 -20.59 0.93
CA ASP A 453 1.67 -21.42 -0.22
C ASP A 453 1.38 -20.62 -1.50
N CYS A 454 1.12 -19.31 -1.37
CA CYS A 454 0.86 -18.39 -2.49
C CYS A 454 2.15 -17.80 -3.09
N TYR A 455 3.31 -17.90 -2.43
CA TYR A 455 4.54 -17.25 -2.90
C TYR A 455 4.99 -17.76 -4.27
N LEU A 456 5.04 -19.09 -4.45
CA LEU A 456 5.58 -19.76 -5.64
C LEU A 456 4.50 -20.47 -6.47
N SER A 457 3.24 -20.17 -6.21
CA SER A 457 2.08 -20.74 -6.92
C SER A 457 1.19 -19.62 -7.42
N ASP A 458 1.09 -19.45 -8.74
CA ASP A 458 0.22 -18.44 -9.33
C ASP A 458 -1.26 -18.81 -9.16
N ALA A 459 -1.98 -18.12 -8.28
CA ALA A 459 -3.40 -18.35 -8.03
C ALA A 459 -4.31 -18.06 -9.25
N LYS A 460 -3.80 -17.42 -10.31
CA LYS A 460 -4.54 -17.20 -11.56
C LYS A 460 -4.51 -18.42 -12.48
N THR A 461 -3.53 -19.31 -12.32
CA THR A 461 -3.36 -20.50 -13.19
C THR A 461 -3.40 -21.82 -12.44
N SER A 462 -3.10 -21.83 -11.14
CA SER A 462 -3.11 -23.02 -10.27
C SER A 462 -4.46 -23.21 -9.56
N THR A 463 -4.59 -24.29 -8.79
CA THR A 463 -5.81 -24.64 -8.04
C THR A 463 -5.82 -24.16 -6.60
N ILE A 464 -5.09 -23.07 -6.29
CA ILE A 464 -5.10 -22.43 -4.97
C ILE A 464 -5.89 -21.13 -4.98
N LEU A 465 -6.33 -20.70 -3.80
CA LEU A 465 -6.86 -19.36 -3.57
C LEU A 465 -5.70 -18.40 -3.30
N LEU A 466 -5.77 -17.16 -3.79
CA LEU A 466 -4.86 -16.13 -3.32
C LEU A 466 -5.29 -15.68 -1.93
N LYS A 467 -4.50 -16.05 -0.93
CA LYS A 467 -4.75 -15.76 0.48
C LYS A 467 -3.80 -14.69 0.97
N THR A 468 -4.37 -13.62 1.52
CA THR A 468 -3.64 -12.57 2.24
C THR A 468 -3.95 -12.71 3.72
N HIS A 469 -2.96 -12.55 4.59
CA HIS A 469 -3.15 -12.51 6.04
C HIS A 469 -2.67 -11.20 6.66
N ASN A 470 -3.18 -10.90 7.85
CA ASN A 470 -2.63 -9.88 8.74
C ASN A 470 -2.89 -10.24 10.20
N TYR A 471 -2.06 -9.70 11.10
CA TYR A 471 -2.01 -10.07 12.51
C TYR A 471 -2.27 -8.86 13.40
N GLY A 472 -3.15 -9.03 14.38
CA GLY A 472 -3.29 -8.16 15.53
C GLY A 472 -2.88 -8.89 16.81
N GLU A 473 -2.91 -8.19 17.93
CA GLU A 473 -2.51 -8.74 19.23
C GLU A 473 -3.39 -9.92 19.67
N PHE A 474 -4.70 -9.84 19.44
CA PHE A 474 -5.69 -10.81 19.93
C PHE A 474 -6.19 -11.79 18.87
N GLY A 475 -5.66 -11.71 17.64
CA GLY A 475 -6.13 -12.53 16.54
C GLY A 475 -5.45 -12.21 15.22
N SER A 476 -5.84 -12.93 14.18
CA SER A 476 -5.37 -12.69 12.82
C SER A 476 -6.52 -12.85 11.84
N THR A 477 -6.35 -12.36 10.63
CA THR A 477 -7.36 -12.45 9.57
C THR A 477 -6.72 -13.03 8.33
N ILE A 478 -7.48 -13.86 7.61
CA ILE A 478 -7.18 -14.32 6.26
C ILE A 478 -8.28 -13.82 5.32
N PHE A 479 -7.88 -13.20 4.22
CA PHE A 479 -8.73 -12.89 3.10
C PHE A 479 -8.35 -13.77 1.92
N ALA A 480 -9.26 -14.60 1.43
CA ALA A 480 -9.02 -15.56 0.37
C ALA A 480 -9.88 -15.23 -0.85
N VAL A 481 -9.30 -15.28 -2.05
CA VAL A 481 -9.99 -14.95 -3.30
C VAL A 481 -9.68 -15.99 -4.37
N HIS A 482 -10.70 -16.38 -5.14
CA HIS A 482 -10.53 -17.29 -6.27
C HIS A 482 -10.24 -16.52 -7.57
N LEU A 483 -8.99 -16.64 -8.06
CA LEU A 483 -8.52 -15.88 -9.22
C LEU A 483 -8.43 -16.70 -10.52
N ASN A 484 -8.43 -18.02 -10.43
CA ASN A 484 -8.34 -18.87 -11.61
C ASN A 484 -9.71 -18.94 -12.33
N LYS A 485 -9.81 -18.44 -13.55
CA LYS A 485 -11.07 -18.49 -14.33
C LYS A 485 -11.36 -19.88 -14.91
N ASP A 486 -10.34 -20.73 -15.03
CA ASP A 486 -10.43 -22.05 -15.67
C ASP A 486 -10.76 -23.15 -14.64
N ALA A 487 -10.50 -22.91 -13.35
CA ALA A 487 -10.97 -23.75 -12.26
C ALA A 487 -12.41 -23.38 -11.88
N ARG A 488 -13.29 -24.39 -11.77
CA ARG A 488 -14.72 -24.15 -11.48
C ARG A 488 -14.99 -23.77 -10.03
N ILE A 489 -14.33 -24.46 -9.10
CA ILE A 489 -14.53 -24.30 -7.66
C ILE A 489 -13.25 -24.71 -6.95
N ILE A 490 -12.85 -23.96 -5.94
CA ILE A 490 -11.72 -24.30 -5.07
C ILE A 490 -12.24 -24.39 -3.64
N LYS A 491 -11.87 -25.47 -2.98
CA LYS A 491 -12.15 -25.74 -1.58
C LYS A 491 -10.87 -25.58 -0.78
N GLU A 492 -10.95 -24.85 0.32
CA GLU A 492 -9.82 -24.55 1.19
C GLU A 492 -10.26 -24.69 2.65
N VAL A 493 -9.32 -25.04 3.53
CA VAL A 493 -9.58 -25.12 4.96
C VAL A 493 -8.71 -24.11 5.69
N VAL A 494 -9.35 -23.08 6.23
CA VAL A 494 -8.70 -22.13 7.12
C VAL A 494 -8.59 -22.77 8.51
N THR A 495 -7.38 -22.79 9.05
CA THR A 495 -7.10 -23.31 10.38
C THR A 495 -6.79 -22.19 11.36
N GLY A 496 -7.22 -22.39 12.62
CA GLY A 496 -7.02 -21.47 13.73
C GLY A 496 -7.84 -21.96 14.92
N ASP A 497 -7.57 -21.46 16.13
CA ASP A 497 -8.24 -22.01 17.32
C ASP A 497 -9.76 -21.81 17.26
N ILE A 498 -10.18 -20.58 16.92
CA ILE A 498 -11.56 -20.21 16.64
C ILE A 498 -11.57 -19.37 15.36
N CYS A 499 -12.19 -19.88 14.31
CA CYS A 499 -12.34 -19.22 13.03
C CYS A 499 -13.77 -18.68 12.89
N PHE A 500 -13.92 -17.46 12.39
CA PHE A 500 -15.24 -16.88 12.15
C PHE A 500 -15.25 -15.88 10.99
N THR A 501 -16.39 -15.76 10.32
CA THR A 501 -16.63 -14.74 9.29
C THR A 501 -17.24 -13.48 9.91
N PRO A 502 -17.20 -12.33 9.21
CA PRO A 502 -17.90 -11.11 9.64
C PRO A 502 -19.36 -11.40 10.01
N ASP A 503 -19.91 -10.61 10.94
CA ASP A 503 -21.26 -10.79 11.49
C ASP A 503 -21.48 -12.13 12.22
N LEU A 504 -20.40 -12.88 12.52
CA LEU A 504 -20.45 -14.25 13.05
C LEU A 504 -21.31 -15.19 12.17
N GLY A 505 -21.31 -14.97 10.86
CA GLY A 505 -22.10 -15.78 9.92
C GLY A 505 -21.76 -17.27 10.01
N GLU A 506 -20.46 -17.57 10.13
CA GLU A 506 -19.94 -18.90 10.44
C GLU A 506 -18.94 -18.81 11.58
N VAL A 507 -18.98 -19.77 12.51
CA VAL A 507 -18.03 -19.92 13.62
C VAL A 507 -17.63 -21.38 13.72
N ALA A 508 -16.33 -21.66 13.75
CA ALA A 508 -15.81 -23.01 13.82
C ALA A 508 -14.59 -23.11 14.74
N LEU A 509 -14.52 -24.20 15.51
CA LEU A 509 -13.33 -24.56 16.29
C LEU A 509 -12.32 -25.27 15.41
N GLY A 510 -11.08 -24.79 15.38
CA GLY A 510 -9.98 -25.44 14.69
C GLY A 510 -9.94 -25.25 13.17
N LYS A 511 -11.07 -25.48 12.48
CA LYS A 511 -11.14 -25.56 11.02
C LYS A 511 -12.44 -24.96 10.48
N LEU A 512 -12.31 -23.99 9.57
CA LEU A 512 -13.40 -23.46 8.76
C LEU A 512 -13.16 -23.83 7.29
N GLU A 513 -14.14 -24.45 6.66
CA GLU A 513 -14.09 -24.79 5.25
C GLU A 513 -14.67 -23.66 4.42
N ILE A 514 -13.94 -23.22 3.40
CA ILE A 514 -14.43 -22.23 2.43
C ILE A 514 -14.47 -22.87 1.04
N VAL A 515 -15.51 -22.53 0.30
CA VAL A 515 -15.76 -23.06 -1.04
C VAL A 515 -16.10 -21.88 -1.94
N LEU A 516 -15.21 -21.56 -2.88
CA LEU A 516 -15.32 -20.35 -3.71
C LEU A 516 -15.36 -20.73 -5.19
N ASN A 517 -16.22 -20.04 -5.94
CA ASN A 517 -16.20 -19.95 -7.40
C ASN A 517 -15.31 -18.78 -7.84
N TYR A 518 -14.99 -18.70 -9.14
CA TYR A 518 -14.23 -17.58 -9.69
C TYR A 518 -14.82 -16.21 -9.30
N GLY A 519 -13.96 -15.34 -8.74
CA GLY A 519 -14.33 -14.00 -8.29
C GLY A 519 -15.01 -13.94 -6.92
N GLU A 520 -15.35 -15.08 -6.31
CA GLU A 520 -15.80 -15.12 -4.92
C GLU A 520 -14.62 -15.03 -3.95
N TYR A 521 -14.93 -14.61 -2.73
CA TYR A 521 -13.97 -14.33 -1.68
C TYR A 521 -14.49 -14.75 -0.30
N ALA A 522 -13.59 -14.95 0.64
CA ALA A 522 -13.90 -15.19 2.05
C ALA A 522 -13.01 -14.32 2.94
N TYR A 523 -13.61 -13.72 3.98
CA TYR A 523 -12.92 -12.98 5.03
C TYR A 523 -13.06 -13.76 6.33
N VAL A 524 -11.97 -14.29 6.85
CA VAL A 524 -11.99 -15.19 8.00
C VAL A 524 -11.07 -14.65 9.09
N SER A 525 -11.66 -14.24 10.20
CA SER A 525 -10.93 -13.91 11.42
C SER A 525 -10.62 -15.17 12.22
N ARG A 526 -9.48 -15.15 12.91
CA ARG A 526 -8.97 -16.23 13.76
C ARG A 526 -8.63 -15.63 15.12
N ALA A 527 -9.42 -15.97 16.13
CA ALA A 527 -9.13 -15.56 17.51
C ALA A 527 -8.17 -16.56 18.16
N VAL A 528 -7.28 -16.06 19.02
CA VAL A 528 -6.41 -16.88 19.87
C VAL A 528 -7.23 -17.42 21.03
N ARG A 529 -7.40 -18.73 21.10
CA ARG A 529 -8.29 -19.36 22.10
C ARG A 529 -7.69 -19.24 23.49
N ARG A 530 -8.56 -18.89 24.43
CA ARG A 530 -8.28 -18.79 25.87
C ARG A 530 -8.98 -19.93 26.61
N GLU A 531 -8.58 -20.14 27.87
CA GLU A 531 -8.96 -21.33 28.64
C GLU A 531 -10.47 -21.42 28.89
N MET A 532 -11.14 -20.30 29.19
CA MET A 532 -12.56 -20.30 29.57
C MET A 532 -13.42 -19.44 28.66
N VAL A 533 -12.98 -18.22 28.33
CA VAL A 533 -13.71 -17.30 27.46
C VAL A 533 -12.73 -16.61 26.52
N THR A 534 -13.02 -16.64 25.22
CA THR A 534 -12.22 -15.99 24.18
C THR A 534 -12.97 -14.79 23.61
N PRO A 535 -12.45 -13.56 23.72
CA PRO A 535 -13.08 -12.41 23.07
C PRO A 535 -12.92 -12.47 21.55
N LEU A 536 -14.02 -12.27 20.83
CA LEU A 536 -14.05 -12.27 19.36
C LEU A 536 -14.04 -10.86 18.76
N GLY A 537 -14.50 -9.85 19.53
CA GLY A 537 -14.49 -8.44 19.13
C GLY A 537 -15.87 -7.89 18.75
N LEU A 538 -15.88 -6.75 18.04
CA LEU A 538 -17.10 -6.11 17.52
C LEU A 538 -17.60 -6.84 16.26
N VAL A 539 -18.72 -7.53 16.38
CA VAL A 539 -19.24 -8.50 15.39
C VAL A 539 -19.47 -7.92 14.00
N HIS A 540 -19.96 -6.68 13.95
CA HIS A 540 -20.34 -5.98 12.72
C HIS A 540 -19.16 -5.29 12.01
N LYS A 541 -17.93 -5.47 12.51
CA LYS A 541 -16.70 -4.90 11.92
C LYS A 541 -15.92 -5.98 11.18
N PHE A 542 -15.25 -5.62 10.09
CA PHE A 542 -14.37 -6.56 9.38
C PHE A 542 -13.21 -7.00 10.27
N ASN A 543 -12.51 -6.06 10.89
CA ASN A 543 -11.42 -6.33 11.82
C ASN A 543 -11.90 -6.36 13.29
N SER A 544 -12.89 -7.21 13.55
CA SER A 544 -13.63 -7.31 14.83
C SER A 544 -12.75 -7.22 16.09
N TYR A 545 -11.71 -8.04 16.19
CA TYR A 545 -10.88 -8.15 17.39
C TYR A 545 -9.90 -6.99 17.59
N LEU A 546 -9.68 -6.13 16.59
CA LEU A 546 -8.84 -4.93 16.75
C LEU A 546 -9.51 -3.85 17.60
N ALA A 547 -10.80 -4.03 17.93
CA ALA A 547 -11.50 -3.22 18.92
C ALA A 547 -11.01 -3.48 20.36
N ILE A 548 -10.30 -4.58 20.62
CA ILE A 548 -9.80 -4.93 21.96
C ILE A 548 -8.51 -4.15 22.21
N GLU A 549 -8.50 -3.27 23.22
CA GLU A 549 -7.32 -2.48 23.59
C GLU A 549 -6.43 -3.21 24.61
N SER A 550 -7.03 -3.97 25.53
CA SER A 550 -6.28 -4.74 26.53
C SER A 550 -7.14 -5.85 27.11
N VAL A 551 -6.50 -6.96 27.50
CA VAL A 551 -7.14 -8.06 28.24
C VAL A 551 -6.31 -8.37 29.49
N VAL A 552 -6.96 -8.37 30.65
CA VAL A 552 -6.40 -8.84 31.92
C VAL A 552 -7.19 -10.07 32.35
N GLU A 553 -6.52 -11.21 32.47
CA GLU A 553 -7.15 -12.49 32.79
C GLU A 553 -6.51 -13.08 34.06
N SER A 554 -7.35 -13.66 34.91
CA SER A 554 -7.00 -14.43 36.09
C SER A 554 -7.83 -15.71 36.12
N GLU A 555 -7.62 -16.57 37.12
CA GLU A 555 -8.26 -17.90 37.22
C GLU A 555 -9.78 -17.88 37.02
N ASN A 556 -10.48 -16.88 37.57
CA ASN A 556 -11.96 -16.81 37.58
C ASN A 556 -12.51 -15.48 37.05
N GLU A 557 -11.69 -14.70 36.33
CA GLU A 557 -12.07 -13.37 35.89
C GLU A 557 -11.32 -12.92 34.64
N MET A 558 -12.03 -12.23 33.74
CA MET A 558 -11.46 -11.47 32.63
C MET A 558 -11.98 -10.03 32.67
N ILE A 559 -11.07 -9.07 32.48
CA ILE A 559 -11.37 -7.65 32.29
C ILE A 559 -10.81 -7.23 30.94
N LEU A 560 -11.66 -6.65 30.10
CA LEU A 560 -11.30 -6.14 28.78
C LEU A 560 -11.53 -4.63 28.75
N LYS A 561 -10.62 -3.93 28.09
CA LYS A 561 -10.85 -2.57 27.60
C LYS A 561 -11.08 -2.65 26.10
N VAL A 562 -12.19 -2.08 25.63
CA VAL A 562 -12.64 -2.17 24.25
C VAL A 562 -12.97 -0.78 23.72
N LYS A 563 -12.60 -0.49 22.48
CA LYS A 563 -12.98 0.71 21.74
C LYS A 563 -14.08 0.41 20.72
N GLY A 564 -15.03 1.33 20.58
CA GLY A 564 -16.17 1.24 19.68
C GLY A 564 -17.47 0.77 20.35
N GLU A 565 -18.55 0.93 19.59
CA GLU A 565 -19.94 0.70 19.99
C GLU A 565 -20.53 -0.45 19.15
N GLY A 566 -21.60 -1.08 19.63
CA GLY A 566 -22.28 -2.19 18.97
C GLY A 566 -22.16 -3.53 19.72
N ALA A 567 -22.65 -4.60 19.09
CA ALA A 567 -22.56 -5.94 19.64
C ALA A 567 -21.11 -6.44 19.67
N PHE A 568 -20.65 -6.78 20.88
CA PHE A 568 -19.37 -7.40 21.15
C PHE A 568 -19.55 -8.86 21.53
N ALA A 569 -18.79 -9.75 20.91
CA ALA A 569 -18.93 -11.19 21.09
C ALA A 569 -17.75 -11.85 21.80
N PHE A 570 -18.08 -12.94 22.49
CA PHE A 570 -17.17 -13.89 23.10
C PHE A 570 -17.55 -15.30 22.69
N TYR A 571 -16.55 -16.18 22.64
CA TYR A 571 -16.72 -17.62 22.65
C TYR A 571 -16.49 -18.14 24.07
N ALA A 572 -17.42 -18.91 24.62
CA ALA A 572 -17.37 -19.48 25.96
C ALA A 572 -17.27 -21.01 25.90
N GLU A 573 -16.30 -21.58 26.61
CA GLU A 573 -16.16 -23.04 26.71
C GLU A 573 -17.36 -23.69 27.40
N GLU A 574 -17.69 -24.94 27.06
CA GLU A 574 -18.79 -25.69 27.72
C GLU A 574 -18.61 -25.80 29.22
N SER A 575 -17.36 -25.91 29.66
CA SER A 575 -17.00 -26.01 31.08
C SER A 575 -17.09 -24.68 31.82
N CYS A 576 -17.20 -23.56 31.12
CA CYS A 576 -17.19 -22.23 31.72
C CYS A 576 -18.59 -21.83 32.21
N LEU A 577 -18.76 -21.75 33.54
CA LEU A 577 -19.99 -21.21 34.12
C LEU A 577 -19.82 -19.72 34.41
N ILE A 578 -20.17 -18.86 33.45
CA ILE A 578 -20.15 -17.41 33.64
C ILE A 578 -21.21 -17.02 34.69
N THR A 579 -20.78 -16.31 35.73
CA THR A 579 -21.61 -15.91 36.88
C THR A 579 -21.91 -14.43 36.94
N LEU A 580 -21.09 -13.60 36.29
CA LEU A 580 -21.27 -12.15 36.22
C LEU A 580 -20.73 -11.62 34.90
N LEU A 581 -21.51 -10.77 34.24
CA LEU A 581 -21.05 -9.90 33.18
C LEU A 581 -21.40 -8.46 33.53
N THR A 582 -20.41 -7.57 33.49
CA THR A 582 -20.61 -6.13 33.67
C THR A 582 -20.00 -5.35 32.50
N VAL A 583 -20.65 -4.25 32.12
CA VAL A 583 -20.11 -3.27 31.17
C VAL A 583 -20.10 -1.93 31.90
N ASN A 584 -18.93 -1.31 32.01
CA ASN A 584 -18.73 -0.05 32.73
C ASN A 584 -19.24 -0.10 34.19
N GLY A 585 -19.10 -1.26 34.83
CA GLY A 585 -19.54 -1.51 36.21
C GLY A 585 -21.03 -1.84 36.37
N GLU A 586 -21.82 -1.75 35.31
CA GLU A 586 -23.23 -2.13 35.35
C GLU A 586 -23.43 -3.60 34.96
N THR A 587 -24.16 -4.35 35.79
CA THR A 587 -24.51 -5.74 35.48
C THR A 587 -25.40 -5.81 34.24
N ARG A 588 -25.10 -6.76 33.35
CA ARG A 588 -25.92 -7.08 32.18
C ARG A 588 -26.50 -8.48 32.33
N VAL A 589 -27.72 -8.63 31.84
CA VAL A 589 -28.30 -9.95 31.59
C VAL A 589 -27.66 -10.47 30.31
N PHE A 590 -27.31 -11.75 30.30
CA PHE A 590 -26.70 -12.39 29.16
C PHE A 590 -27.24 -13.80 28.97
N GLU A 591 -27.14 -14.27 27.75
CA GLU A 591 -27.41 -15.65 27.36
C GLU A 591 -26.21 -16.17 26.55
N ILE A 592 -25.97 -17.46 26.63
CA ILE A 592 -24.96 -18.14 25.82
C ILE A 592 -25.72 -19.08 24.89
N ASP A 593 -25.62 -18.86 23.59
CA ASP A 593 -26.21 -19.71 22.56
C ASP A 593 -25.10 -20.29 21.69
N ASN A 594 -25.03 -21.63 21.60
CA ASN A 594 -23.98 -22.34 20.87
C ASN A 594 -22.57 -21.80 21.17
N HIS A 595 -22.22 -21.67 22.46
CA HIS A 595 -20.96 -21.10 22.96
C HIS A 595 -20.75 -19.61 22.71
N LEU A 596 -21.67 -18.92 22.04
CA LEU A 596 -21.54 -17.49 21.76
C LEU A 596 -22.28 -16.68 22.82
N LEU A 597 -21.53 -15.73 23.38
CA LEU A 597 -22.02 -14.72 24.30
C LEU A 597 -21.88 -13.36 23.62
N GLN A 598 -22.95 -12.58 23.57
CA GLN A 598 -22.90 -11.20 23.06
C GLN A 598 -23.36 -10.19 24.11
N VAL A 599 -22.75 -9.00 24.06
CA VAL A 599 -23.15 -7.86 24.87
C VAL A 599 -23.11 -6.59 24.04
N GLU A 600 -24.10 -5.72 24.26
CA GLU A 600 -24.19 -4.43 23.56
C GLU A 600 -23.32 -3.37 24.25
N LEU A 601 -22.49 -2.67 23.47
CA LEU A 601 -21.68 -1.54 23.91
C LEU A 601 -22.26 -0.24 23.35
N SER A 602 -22.47 0.75 24.22
CA SER A 602 -23.07 2.05 23.85
C SER A 602 -22.14 3.25 24.04
N GLU A 603 -20.91 2.99 24.49
CA GLU A 603 -19.90 4.02 24.71
C GLU A 603 -18.70 3.81 23.79
N ALA A 604 -18.04 4.91 23.41
CA ALA A 604 -16.85 4.89 22.56
C ALA A 604 -15.72 4.03 23.10
N THR A 605 -15.65 3.88 24.42
CA THR A 605 -14.75 2.98 25.13
C THR A 605 -15.56 2.31 26.23
N SER A 606 -15.43 1.00 26.35
CA SER A 606 -16.11 0.20 27.34
C SER A 606 -15.13 -0.69 28.09
N VAL A 607 -15.35 -0.87 29.39
CA VAL A 607 -14.69 -1.88 30.21
C VAL A 607 -15.68 -3.03 30.43
N ILE A 608 -15.37 -4.19 29.86
CA ILE A 608 -16.16 -5.40 30.04
C ILE A 608 -15.49 -6.25 31.10
N LYS A 609 -16.25 -6.73 32.08
CA LYS A 609 -15.76 -7.68 33.08
C LYS A 609 -16.65 -8.91 33.15
N LEU A 610 -16.00 -10.06 33.10
CA LEU A 610 -16.56 -11.40 33.15
C LEU A 610 -16.02 -12.13 34.39
N ASN A 611 -16.88 -12.79 35.16
CA ASN A 611 -16.48 -13.74 36.20
C ASN A 611 -17.12 -15.09 35.94
N TRP A 612 -16.39 -16.16 36.22
CA TRP A 612 -16.88 -17.53 36.06
C TRP A 612 -16.50 -18.41 37.26
N LYS A 613 -16.98 -19.66 37.24
CA LYS A 613 -16.70 -20.70 38.22
C LYS A 613 -16.21 -21.96 37.55
#